data_AF-A0A963Q7U5-F1
#
_entry.id   AF-A0A963Q7U5-F1
#
_cell.length_a   1.000
_cell.length_b   1.000
_cell.length_c   1.000
_cell.angle_alpha   90.00
_cell.angle_beta   90.00
_cell.angle_gamma   90.00
#
_symmetry.space_group_name_H-M   'P 1'
#
loop_
_entity.id
_entity.type
_entity.pdbx_description
1 polymer ?
#
loop_
_entity_poly.entity_id
_entity_poly.type
_entity_poly.pdbx_seq_one_letter_code
_entity_poly.pdbx_strand_id
1 'polypeptide(L)'
;VIKDDKLVGACLYGDTVDGSWYFKLLRDGRSVADIRDKLMFGESNIGDVGHEGHNKAAAMPDDAEVCGCNGVRKGTICKAIKDKGLFTLEEVRKHTKASSSCGSCTGLVEQLLMFTAGGDYSATPKLKAMCGCTDLGHQAVRDAINQHKLLTIADVYARLNWSTPNGCASCRPAINYYLISSWPKEAKDDPQSRFINERSHANIQKDGTYSVIPRMWGGETTASELRRIADAVDKYQIPTVKVTGGQRIDLLGVKKEDLANVWKDIGMPSGH
;
A
#
# COMPACT_ATOMS: atom_id res chain seq x y z
N VAL A 1 24.44 -5.81 -4.08
CA VAL A 1 25.37 -6.53 -3.18
C VAL A 1 25.85 -7.78 -3.89
N ILE A 2 27.16 -7.92 -4.09
CA ILE A 2 27.78 -9.07 -4.77
C ILE A 2 28.66 -9.80 -3.77
N LYS A 3 28.58 -11.13 -3.75
CA LYS A 3 29.46 -12.01 -2.97
C LYS A 3 29.81 -13.23 -3.83
N ASP A 4 31.08 -13.60 -3.90
CA ASP A 4 31.58 -14.75 -4.67
C ASP A 4 31.09 -14.76 -6.13
N ASP A 5 31.18 -13.59 -6.77
CA ASP A 5 30.66 -13.31 -8.13
C ASP A 5 29.18 -13.62 -8.32
N LYS A 6 28.38 -13.63 -7.26
CA LYS A 6 26.92 -13.80 -7.32
C LYS A 6 26.20 -12.59 -6.73
N LEU A 7 25.06 -12.24 -7.32
CA LEU A 7 24.19 -11.22 -6.76
C LEU A 7 23.46 -11.78 -5.54
N VAL A 8 23.70 -11.21 -4.36
CA VAL A 8 23.08 -11.65 -3.08
C VAL A 8 22.09 -10.64 -2.51
N GLY A 9 21.92 -9.50 -3.18
CA GLY A 9 20.93 -8.49 -2.82
C GLY A 9 20.92 -7.32 -3.79
N ALA A 10 19.76 -6.71 -4.00
CA ALA A 10 19.60 -5.50 -4.79
C ALA A 10 18.61 -4.55 -4.10
N CYS A 11 18.95 -3.27 -4.06
CA CYS A 11 18.05 -2.18 -3.67
C CYS A 11 17.97 -1.24 -4.87
N LEU A 12 16.75 -0.94 -5.32
CA LEU A 12 16.50 -0.15 -6.52
C LEU A 12 15.79 1.13 -6.12
N TYR A 13 16.18 2.25 -6.72
CA TYR A 13 15.59 3.55 -6.48
C TYR A 13 15.36 4.27 -7.82
N GLY A 14 14.20 4.90 -7.99
CA GLY A 14 13.81 5.53 -9.25
C GLY A 14 13.10 4.55 -10.19
N ASP A 15 13.58 4.43 -11.43
CA ASP A 15 13.08 3.45 -12.39
C ASP A 15 13.55 2.04 -12.00
N THR A 16 12.60 1.12 -11.86
CA THR A 16 12.82 -0.23 -11.34
C THR A 16 12.43 -1.32 -12.33
N VAL A 17 12.30 -0.98 -13.62
CA VAL A 17 11.90 -1.91 -14.70
C VAL A 17 12.75 -3.18 -14.74
N ASP A 18 14.06 -3.09 -14.48
CA ASP A 18 14.98 -4.24 -14.45
C ASP A 18 14.91 -5.08 -13.16
N GLY A 19 14.04 -4.74 -12.21
CA GLY A 19 13.97 -5.42 -10.90
C GLY A 19 13.71 -6.92 -11.00
N SER A 20 12.91 -7.34 -11.98
CA SER A 20 12.64 -8.76 -12.24
C SER A 20 13.89 -9.53 -12.69
N TRP A 21 14.78 -8.89 -13.44
CA TRP A 21 16.03 -9.48 -13.91
C TRP A 21 17.04 -9.65 -12.77
N TYR A 22 17.23 -8.61 -11.95
CA TYR A 22 18.07 -8.72 -10.75
C TYR A 22 17.55 -9.77 -9.79
N PHE A 23 16.23 -9.87 -9.61
CA PHE A 23 15.64 -10.92 -8.78
C PHE A 23 15.93 -12.32 -9.33
N LYS A 24 15.86 -12.50 -10.66
CA LYS A 24 16.23 -13.77 -11.31
C LYS A 24 17.69 -14.12 -11.07
N LEU A 25 18.63 -13.18 -11.23
CA LEU A 25 20.06 -13.42 -10.95
C LEU A 25 20.30 -13.85 -9.50
N LEU A 26 19.59 -13.23 -8.56
CA LEU A 26 19.67 -13.55 -7.14
C LEU A 26 19.11 -14.94 -6.83
N ARG A 27 17.94 -15.28 -7.39
CA ARG A 27 17.30 -16.59 -7.20
C ARG A 27 18.09 -17.72 -7.85
N ASP A 28 18.54 -17.51 -9.08
CA ASP A 28 19.21 -18.53 -9.88
C ASP A 28 20.68 -18.72 -9.44
N GLY A 29 21.22 -17.82 -8.60
CA GLY A 29 22.59 -17.91 -8.07
C GLY A 29 23.66 -17.92 -9.18
N ARG A 30 23.33 -17.35 -10.34
CA ARG A 30 24.19 -17.28 -11.53
C ARG A 30 25.41 -16.42 -11.22
N SER A 31 26.58 -16.85 -11.71
CA SER A 31 27.78 -15.99 -11.70
C SER A 31 27.54 -14.75 -12.56
N VAL A 32 27.82 -13.57 -12.03
CA VAL A 32 27.74 -12.28 -12.72
C VAL A 32 29.11 -11.80 -13.20
N ALA A 33 30.16 -12.62 -13.10
CA ALA A 33 31.52 -12.25 -13.50
C ALA A 33 31.60 -11.78 -14.96
N ASP A 34 30.81 -12.40 -15.84
CA ASP A 34 30.77 -12.10 -17.28
C ASP A 34 30.02 -10.80 -17.63
N ILE A 35 29.17 -10.32 -16.74
CA ILE A 35 28.32 -9.14 -16.94
C ILE A 35 28.63 -8.03 -15.92
N ARG A 36 29.69 -8.17 -15.13
CA ARG A 36 29.94 -7.36 -13.93
C ARG A 36 30.01 -5.86 -14.22
N ASP A 37 30.68 -5.48 -15.31
CA ASP A 37 30.85 -4.08 -15.71
C ASP A 37 29.57 -3.46 -16.27
N LYS A 38 28.61 -4.30 -16.66
CA LYS A 38 27.34 -3.89 -17.26
C LYS A 38 26.16 -4.05 -16.30
N LEU A 39 26.37 -4.75 -15.19
CA LEU A 39 25.35 -5.16 -14.23
C LEU A 39 24.57 -3.97 -13.67
N MET A 40 25.20 -2.81 -13.46
CA MET A 40 24.52 -1.62 -12.93
C MET A 40 23.58 -0.94 -13.92
N PHE A 41 23.74 -1.19 -15.21
CA PHE A 41 23.01 -0.49 -16.25
C PHE A 41 21.76 -1.24 -16.74
N GLY A 42 21.40 -2.31 -16.03
CA GLY A 42 20.23 -3.13 -16.38
C GLY A 42 20.51 -4.14 -17.48
N GLU A 43 19.53 -4.99 -17.73
CA GLU A 43 19.65 -6.09 -18.70
C GLU A 43 19.86 -5.56 -20.13
N SER A 44 19.26 -4.41 -20.43
CA SER A 44 19.29 -3.73 -21.73
C SER A 44 20.69 -3.33 -22.19
N ASN A 45 21.66 -3.20 -21.28
CA ASN A 45 23.02 -2.77 -21.60
C ASN A 45 24.03 -3.92 -21.78
N ILE A 46 23.62 -5.19 -21.63
CA ILE A 46 24.57 -6.33 -21.70
C ILE A 46 25.01 -6.68 -23.14
N GLY A 47 24.30 -6.20 -24.16
CA GLY A 47 24.68 -6.35 -25.58
C GLY A 47 23.68 -7.17 -26.36
N ASP A 48 23.26 -6.60 -27.49
CA ASP A 48 22.43 -7.08 -28.60
C ASP A 48 21.52 -8.31 -28.36
N VAL A 49 20.36 -8.04 -27.77
CA VAL A 49 19.10 -8.73 -28.09
C VAL A 49 17.95 -7.74 -27.93
N GLY A 50 17.76 -6.92 -28.97
CA GLY A 50 16.47 -6.32 -29.30
C GLY A 50 15.99 -5.18 -28.41
N HIS A 51 16.02 -3.98 -28.98
CA HIS A 51 15.05 -2.94 -28.64
C HIS A 51 13.62 -3.50 -28.75
N GLU A 52 12.75 -3.01 -27.86
CA GLU A 52 11.35 -3.37 -27.63
C GLU A 52 11.12 -4.49 -26.61
N GLY A 53 10.76 -4.08 -25.39
CA GLY A 53 10.30 -4.92 -24.29
C GLY A 53 8.96 -5.62 -24.55
N HIS A 54 8.76 -6.21 -25.73
CA HIS A 54 7.58 -6.98 -26.09
C HIS A 54 7.82 -8.50 -26.03
N ASN A 55 9.07 -8.97 -25.98
CA ASN A 55 9.37 -10.39 -26.26
C ASN A 55 9.65 -11.30 -25.04
N LYS A 56 9.89 -10.77 -23.83
CA LYS A 56 10.18 -11.62 -22.66
C LYS A 56 8.97 -12.42 -22.18
N ALA A 57 7.81 -11.78 -22.12
CA ALA A 57 6.55 -12.44 -21.75
C ALA A 57 6.20 -13.60 -22.69
N ALA A 58 6.47 -13.45 -23.99
CA ALA A 58 6.20 -14.48 -25.00
C ALA A 58 7.08 -15.72 -24.81
N ALA A 59 8.39 -15.53 -24.56
CA ALA A 59 9.37 -16.61 -24.47
C ALA A 59 9.38 -17.40 -23.15
N MET A 60 8.69 -16.93 -22.10
CA MET A 60 8.63 -17.63 -20.81
C MET A 60 7.75 -18.88 -20.85
N PRO A 61 8.10 -19.98 -20.15
CA PRO A 61 7.18 -21.11 -19.99
C PRO A 61 6.03 -20.76 -19.03
N ASP A 62 4.90 -21.45 -19.14
CA ASP A 62 3.69 -21.15 -18.36
C ASP A 62 3.85 -21.38 -16.84
N ASP A 63 4.79 -22.23 -16.44
CA ASP A 63 5.13 -22.48 -15.04
C ASP A 63 6.10 -21.45 -14.44
N ALA A 64 6.65 -20.56 -15.27
CA ALA A 64 7.55 -19.51 -14.80
C ALA A 64 6.84 -18.58 -13.81
N GLU A 65 7.47 -18.36 -12.67
CA GLU A 65 7.01 -17.40 -11.69
C GLU A 65 7.15 -15.97 -12.22
N VAL A 66 6.06 -15.22 -12.14
CA VAL A 66 5.96 -13.83 -12.57
C VAL A 66 5.85 -12.90 -11.36
N CYS A 67 5.04 -13.25 -10.36
CA CYS A 67 4.89 -12.48 -9.14
C CYS A 67 5.37 -13.27 -7.92
N GLY A 68 6.60 -13.02 -7.47
CA GLY A 68 7.14 -13.70 -6.28
C GLY A 68 6.38 -13.38 -4.98
N CYS A 69 5.92 -12.14 -4.81
CA CYS A 69 5.21 -11.69 -3.61
C CYS A 69 3.88 -12.45 -3.37
N ASN A 70 3.23 -12.92 -4.45
CA ASN A 70 1.95 -13.64 -4.39
C ASN A 70 2.01 -15.06 -5.01
N GLY A 71 3.21 -15.54 -5.38
CA GLY A 71 3.41 -16.86 -6.00
C GLY A 71 2.69 -17.07 -7.34
N VAL A 72 2.49 -16.02 -8.15
CA VAL A 72 1.69 -16.10 -9.38
C VAL A 72 2.57 -16.45 -10.58
N ARG A 73 2.18 -17.46 -11.35
CA ARG A 73 2.87 -17.94 -12.56
C ARG A 73 2.30 -17.34 -13.84
N LYS A 74 3.08 -17.37 -14.92
CA LYS A 74 2.66 -16.89 -16.26
C LYS A 74 1.33 -17.51 -16.70
N GLY A 75 1.21 -18.83 -16.64
CA GLY A 75 0.02 -19.56 -17.08
C GLY A 75 -1.24 -19.14 -16.33
N THR A 76 -1.13 -18.82 -15.04
CA THR A 76 -2.26 -18.29 -14.24
C THR A 76 -2.73 -16.94 -14.76
N ILE A 77 -1.80 -16.05 -15.12
CA ILE A 77 -2.10 -14.72 -15.66
C ILE A 77 -2.72 -14.84 -17.04
N CYS A 78 -2.08 -15.59 -17.96
CA CYS A 78 -2.58 -15.79 -19.32
C CYS A 78 -3.95 -16.46 -19.35
N LYS A 79 -4.18 -17.48 -18.51
CA LYS A 79 -5.49 -18.12 -18.37
C LYS A 79 -6.54 -17.14 -17.87
N ALA A 80 -6.23 -16.34 -16.84
CA ALA A 80 -7.17 -15.35 -16.32
C ALA A 80 -7.55 -14.31 -17.37
N ILE A 81 -6.59 -13.83 -18.17
CA ILE A 81 -6.84 -12.88 -19.25
C ILE A 81 -7.80 -13.47 -20.30
N LYS A 82 -7.55 -14.69 -20.76
CA LYS A 82 -8.38 -15.36 -21.78
C LYS A 82 -9.76 -15.73 -21.28
N ASP A 83 -9.84 -16.42 -20.14
CA ASP A 83 -11.09 -16.98 -19.62
C ASP A 83 -12.07 -15.88 -19.16
N LYS A 84 -11.54 -14.71 -18.74
CA LYS A 84 -12.36 -13.62 -18.18
C LYS A 84 -12.39 -12.37 -19.06
N GLY A 85 -11.70 -12.35 -20.20
CA GLY A 85 -11.62 -11.19 -21.09
C GLY A 85 -11.07 -9.96 -20.37
N LEU A 86 -9.90 -10.06 -19.75
CA LEU A 86 -9.30 -8.94 -19.01
C LEU A 86 -8.49 -8.06 -19.97
N PHE A 87 -8.69 -6.74 -19.93
CA PHE A 87 -8.05 -5.80 -20.85
C PHE A 87 -7.17 -4.77 -20.13
N THR A 88 -7.21 -4.73 -18.81
CA THR A 88 -6.47 -3.75 -17.99
C THR A 88 -5.64 -4.41 -16.89
N LEU A 89 -4.56 -3.73 -16.47
CA LEU A 89 -3.70 -4.22 -15.38
C LEU A 89 -4.46 -4.33 -14.04
N GLU A 90 -5.40 -3.43 -13.77
CA GLU A 90 -6.22 -3.48 -12.55
C GLU A 90 -7.11 -4.72 -12.51
N GLU A 91 -7.66 -5.15 -13.64
CA GLU A 91 -8.43 -6.38 -13.73
C GLU A 91 -7.54 -7.61 -13.47
N VAL A 92 -6.33 -7.64 -14.04
CA VAL A 92 -5.36 -8.70 -13.77
C VAL A 92 -4.99 -8.75 -12.29
N ARG A 93 -4.72 -7.60 -11.66
CA ARG A 93 -4.47 -7.48 -10.21
C ARG A 93 -5.64 -8.04 -9.40
N LYS A 94 -6.86 -7.65 -9.74
CA LYS A 94 -8.09 -8.06 -9.04
C LYS A 94 -8.28 -9.58 -9.08
N HIS A 95 -7.99 -10.22 -10.21
CA HIS A 95 -8.29 -11.64 -10.42
C HIS A 95 -7.13 -12.59 -10.14
N THR A 96 -5.88 -12.14 -10.24
CA THR A 96 -4.70 -13.00 -10.07
C THR A 96 -3.86 -12.63 -8.86
N LYS A 97 -4.03 -11.43 -8.30
CA LYS A 97 -3.12 -10.79 -7.32
C LYS A 97 -1.71 -10.51 -7.87
N ALA A 98 -1.38 -10.82 -9.12
CA ALA A 98 -0.10 -10.38 -9.69
C ALA A 98 -0.06 -8.84 -9.70
N SER A 99 1.11 -8.25 -9.40
CA SER A 99 1.31 -6.78 -9.33
C SER A 99 0.53 -6.05 -8.22
N SER A 100 -0.20 -6.74 -7.33
CA SER A 100 -1.03 -6.08 -6.30
C SER A 100 -0.33 -5.81 -4.95
N SER A 101 0.92 -6.22 -4.77
CA SER A 101 1.63 -6.12 -3.49
C SER A 101 2.87 -5.20 -3.59
N CYS A 102 4.00 -5.74 -4.08
CA CYS A 102 5.28 -5.04 -4.13
C CYS A 102 5.54 -4.30 -5.45
N GLY A 103 4.73 -4.54 -6.48
CA GLY A 103 4.79 -3.83 -7.77
C GLY A 103 5.96 -4.18 -8.71
N SER A 104 6.98 -4.91 -8.26
CA SER A 104 8.18 -5.24 -9.06
C SER A 104 7.89 -5.99 -10.36
N CYS A 105 6.83 -6.79 -10.41
CA CYS A 105 6.43 -7.55 -11.60
C CYS A 105 5.48 -6.79 -12.54
N THR A 106 5.16 -5.52 -12.27
CA THR A 106 4.14 -4.75 -13.02
C THR A 106 4.41 -4.71 -14.52
N GLY A 107 5.62 -4.33 -14.95
CA GLY A 107 5.95 -4.27 -16.37
C GLY A 107 5.84 -5.62 -17.06
N LEU A 108 6.22 -6.72 -16.38
CA LEU A 108 6.09 -8.07 -16.92
C LEU A 108 4.63 -8.51 -17.03
N VAL A 109 3.78 -8.12 -16.07
CA VAL A 109 2.33 -8.38 -16.13
C VAL A 109 1.67 -7.59 -17.26
N GLU A 110 2.09 -6.34 -17.49
CA GLU A 110 1.62 -5.52 -18.63
C GLU A 110 2.04 -6.14 -19.96
N GLN A 111 3.28 -6.64 -20.08
CA GLN A 111 3.73 -7.38 -21.27
C GLN A 111 2.91 -8.64 -21.52
N LEU A 112 2.61 -9.42 -20.47
CA LEU A 112 1.76 -10.61 -20.58
C LEU A 112 0.33 -10.24 -20.98
N LEU A 113 -0.19 -9.14 -20.46
CA LEU A 113 -1.51 -8.61 -20.82
C LEU A 113 -1.55 -8.18 -22.29
N MET A 114 -0.60 -7.36 -22.75
CA MET A 114 -0.47 -6.94 -24.15
C MET A 114 -0.33 -8.15 -25.10
N PHE A 115 0.49 -9.13 -24.72
CA PHE A 115 0.68 -10.34 -25.52
C PHE A 115 -0.57 -11.22 -25.57
N THR A 116 -1.26 -11.39 -24.45
CA THR A 116 -2.37 -12.34 -24.32
C THR A 116 -3.70 -11.75 -24.81
N ALA A 117 -3.95 -10.47 -24.55
CA ALA A 117 -5.15 -9.75 -25.02
C ALA A 117 -4.98 -9.21 -26.45
N GLY A 118 -3.75 -9.11 -26.97
CA GLY A 118 -3.48 -8.61 -28.31
C GLY A 118 -3.75 -7.11 -28.46
N GLY A 119 -4.26 -6.71 -29.63
CA GLY A 119 -4.58 -5.31 -29.96
C GLY A 119 -5.69 -4.67 -29.14
N ASP A 120 -6.44 -5.47 -28.36
CA ASP A 120 -7.52 -5.00 -27.47
C ASP A 120 -6.99 -4.55 -26.10
N TYR A 121 -5.66 -4.48 -25.92
CA TYR A 121 -5.07 -3.90 -24.72
C TYR A 121 -5.47 -2.43 -24.58
N SER A 122 -6.27 -2.15 -23.56
CA SER A 122 -6.55 -0.79 -23.13
C SER A 122 -5.42 -0.36 -22.21
N ALA A 123 -4.46 0.38 -22.77
CA ALA A 123 -3.39 0.98 -21.99
C ALA A 123 -3.99 1.71 -20.78
N THR A 124 -3.50 1.37 -19.59
CA THR A 124 -3.89 2.08 -18.37
C THR A 124 -3.78 3.59 -18.64
N PRO A 125 -4.80 4.41 -18.33
CA PRO A 125 -4.78 5.83 -18.60
C PRO A 125 -3.45 6.43 -18.13
N LYS A 126 -2.73 7.13 -19.02
CA LYS A 126 -1.41 7.74 -18.70
C LYS A 126 -1.47 8.62 -17.45
N LEU A 127 -2.65 9.12 -17.11
CA LEU A 127 -2.93 9.80 -15.86
C LEU A 127 -3.70 8.86 -14.92
N LYS A 128 -3.00 8.26 -13.95
CA LYS A 128 -3.65 7.55 -12.85
C LYS A 128 -4.20 8.58 -11.86
N ALA A 129 -5.53 8.66 -11.79
CA ALA A 129 -6.21 9.46 -10.79
C ALA A 129 -5.81 9.03 -9.36
N MET A 130 -5.80 9.98 -8.43
CA MET A 130 -5.48 9.72 -7.03
C MET A 130 -6.41 8.67 -6.39
N CYS A 131 -7.71 8.78 -6.68
CA CYS A 131 -8.76 7.86 -6.24
C CYS A 131 -10.03 8.12 -7.06
N GLY A 132 -11.10 7.35 -6.84
CA GLY A 132 -12.39 7.53 -7.53
C GLY A 132 -13.17 8.80 -7.17
N CYS A 133 -12.58 9.75 -6.45
CA CYS A 133 -13.21 11.02 -6.11
C CYS A 133 -12.79 12.19 -7.01
N THR A 134 -11.87 11.94 -7.95
CA THR A 134 -11.33 12.92 -8.91
C THR A 134 -10.79 12.18 -10.13
N ASP A 135 -10.68 12.87 -11.26
CA ASP A 135 -9.91 12.38 -12.42
C ASP A 135 -8.44 12.85 -12.38
N LEU A 136 -8.08 13.69 -11.40
CA LEU A 136 -6.75 14.28 -11.29
C LEU A 136 -5.74 13.33 -10.64
N GLY A 137 -4.53 13.28 -11.21
CA GLY A 137 -3.38 12.63 -10.60
C GLY A 137 -2.77 13.47 -9.47
N HIS A 138 -1.89 12.84 -8.67
CA HIS A 138 -1.22 13.49 -7.54
C HIS A 138 -0.45 14.76 -7.91
N GLN A 139 0.16 14.81 -9.10
CA GLN A 139 0.92 15.99 -9.53
C GLN A 139 0.01 17.19 -9.79
N ALA A 140 -1.07 16.99 -10.56
CA ALA A 140 -2.02 18.05 -10.88
C ALA A 140 -2.64 18.68 -9.63
N VAL A 141 -2.95 17.86 -8.60
CA VAL A 141 -3.47 18.36 -7.33
C VAL A 141 -2.44 19.21 -6.59
N ARG A 142 -1.17 18.77 -6.52
CA ARG A 142 -0.09 19.53 -5.88
C ARG A 142 0.20 20.84 -6.62
N ASP A 143 0.18 20.82 -7.94
CA ASP A 143 0.38 22.01 -8.77
C ASP A 143 -0.73 23.03 -8.50
N ALA A 144 -1.99 22.59 -8.47
CA ALA A 144 -3.12 23.48 -8.18
C ALA A 144 -3.09 24.08 -6.76
N ILE A 145 -2.66 23.29 -5.75
CA ILE A 145 -2.48 23.78 -4.38
C ILE A 145 -1.48 24.94 -4.35
N ASN A 146 -0.38 24.83 -5.09
CA ASN A 146 0.65 25.87 -5.16
C ASN A 146 0.18 27.07 -6.02
N GLN A 147 -0.34 26.82 -7.22
CA GLN A 147 -0.75 27.86 -8.18
C GLN A 147 -1.89 28.73 -7.67
N HIS A 148 -2.81 28.18 -6.90
CA HIS A 148 -3.99 28.89 -6.39
C HIS A 148 -3.91 29.22 -4.89
N LYS A 149 -2.77 28.95 -4.26
CA LYS A 149 -2.55 29.15 -2.82
C LYS A 149 -3.70 28.60 -1.96
N LEU A 150 -4.00 27.31 -2.16
CA LEU A 150 -5.06 26.62 -1.41
C LEU A 150 -4.54 26.24 -0.02
N LEU A 151 -5.31 26.56 1.03
CA LEU A 151 -4.91 26.34 2.43
C LEU A 151 -5.77 25.32 3.17
N THR A 152 -6.95 24.98 2.65
CA THR A 152 -7.88 24.04 3.29
C THR A 152 -8.31 22.92 2.36
N ILE A 153 -8.66 21.77 2.94
CA ILE A 153 -9.19 20.61 2.18
C ILE A 153 -10.49 21.01 1.45
N ALA A 154 -11.33 21.83 2.07
CA ALA A 154 -12.57 22.30 1.46
C ALA A 154 -12.31 23.15 0.22
N ASP A 155 -11.32 24.04 0.25
CA ASP A 155 -10.94 24.86 -0.92
C ASP A 155 -10.39 23.99 -2.04
N VAL A 156 -9.58 22.96 -1.71
CA VAL A 156 -9.11 21.98 -2.70
C VAL A 156 -10.28 21.26 -3.34
N TYR A 157 -11.24 20.79 -2.54
CA TYR A 157 -12.40 20.08 -3.06
C TYR A 157 -13.28 20.95 -3.95
N ALA A 158 -13.56 22.18 -3.52
CA ALA A 158 -14.36 23.13 -4.29
C ALA A 158 -13.64 23.54 -5.58
N ARG A 159 -12.35 23.87 -5.50
CA ARG A 159 -11.55 24.35 -6.63
C ARG A 159 -11.36 23.28 -7.70
N LEU A 160 -11.18 22.03 -7.29
CA LEU A 160 -10.88 20.91 -8.17
C LEU A 160 -12.10 20.03 -8.48
N ASN A 161 -13.32 20.50 -8.13
CA ASN A 161 -14.58 19.82 -8.38
C ASN A 161 -14.60 18.36 -7.88
N TRP A 162 -14.17 18.15 -6.64
CA TRP A 162 -14.11 16.83 -6.05
C TRP A 162 -15.49 16.20 -5.97
N SER A 163 -15.63 14.96 -6.47
CA SER A 163 -16.94 14.32 -6.61
C SER A 163 -17.58 13.93 -5.28
N THR A 164 -16.79 13.88 -4.20
CA THR A 164 -17.25 13.51 -2.85
C THR A 164 -17.02 14.67 -1.88
N PRO A 165 -18.05 15.22 -1.21
CA PRO A 165 -17.89 16.38 -0.34
C PRO A 165 -16.88 16.20 0.80
N ASN A 166 -16.71 14.97 1.28
CA ASN A 166 -15.80 14.65 2.39
C ASN A 166 -14.50 13.94 1.96
N GLY A 167 -14.35 13.65 0.66
CA GLY A 167 -13.31 12.75 0.17
C GLY A 167 -13.47 11.31 0.65
N CYS A 168 -12.43 10.52 0.44
CA CYS A 168 -12.31 9.13 0.89
C CYS A 168 -11.03 8.92 1.71
N ALA A 169 -10.84 7.69 2.20
CA ALA A 169 -9.66 7.30 2.97
C ALA A 169 -8.33 7.43 2.20
N SER A 170 -8.36 7.56 0.86
CA SER A 170 -7.16 7.75 0.05
C SER A 170 -6.80 9.23 -0.12
N CYS A 171 -7.77 10.06 -0.50
CA CYS A 171 -7.48 11.45 -0.87
C CYS A 171 -7.44 12.41 0.30
N ARG A 172 -8.28 12.19 1.32
CA ARG A 172 -8.34 13.12 2.45
C ARG A 172 -6.99 13.22 3.19
N PRO A 173 -6.33 12.10 3.55
CA PRO A 173 -4.99 12.17 4.14
C PRO A 173 -3.94 12.76 3.19
N ALA A 174 -4.01 12.41 1.89
CA ALA A 174 -3.07 12.90 0.90
C ALA A 174 -3.15 14.43 0.71
N ILE A 175 -4.37 14.98 0.61
CA ILE A 175 -4.59 16.41 0.45
C ILE A 175 -4.19 17.16 1.71
N ASN A 176 -4.54 16.65 2.89
CA ASN A 176 -4.09 17.21 4.16
C ASN A 176 -2.55 17.31 4.21
N TYR A 177 -1.85 16.23 3.84
CA TYR A 177 -0.39 16.22 3.73
C TYR A 177 0.13 17.24 2.72
N TYR A 178 -0.46 17.32 1.52
CA TYR A 178 -0.03 18.30 0.51
C TYR A 178 -0.15 19.73 1.00
N LEU A 179 -1.26 20.08 1.64
CA LEU A 179 -1.47 21.41 2.20
C LEU A 179 -0.41 21.76 3.24
N ILE A 180 -0.20 20.91 4.25
CA ILE A 180 0.77 21.19 5.32
C ILE A 180 2.23 21.13 4.84
N SER A 181 2.53 20.36 3.79
CA SER A 181 3.87 20.31 3.19
C SER A 181 4.17 21.50 2.29
N SER A 182 3.18 21.98 1.53
CA SER A 182 3.30 23.19 0.70
C SER A 182 3.30 24.46 1.54
N TRP A 183 2.48 24.52 2.59
CA TRP A 183 2.22 25.71 3.39
C TRP A 183 2.39 25.47 4.89
N PRO A 184 3.57 25.04 5.39
CA PRO A 184 3.74 24.55 6.77
C PRO A 184 3.45 25.58 7.87
N LYS A 185 3.40 26.88 7.54
CA LYS A 185 3.10 27.97 8.49
C LYS A 185 1.67 28.53 8.35
N GLU A 186 0.95 28.14 7.30
CA GLU A 186 -0.35 28.72 6.95
C GLU A 186 -1.45 27.65 6.92
N ALA A 187 -1.21 26.48 6.32
CA ALA A 187 -2.12 25.35 6.34
C ALA A 187 -2.13 24.70 7.73
N LYS A 188 -3.33 24.35 8.21
CA LYS A 188 -3.54 23.67 9.49
C LYS A 188 -3.83 22.19 9.24
N ASP A 189 -3.17 21.34 10.01
CA ASP A 189 -3.45 19.89 10.03
C ASP A 189 -4.92 19.67 10.40
N ASP A 190 -5.64 18.87 9.60
CA ASP A 190 -7.01 18.43 9.90
C ASP A 190 -6.96 17.05 10.58
N PRO A 191 -7.27 16.96 11.89
CA PRO A 191 -7.27 15.68 12.61
C PRO A 191 -8.25 14.65 12.04
N GLN A 192 -9.28 15.07 11.29
CA GLN A 192 -10.20 14.14 10.62
C GLN A 192 -9.57 13.40 9.44
N SER A 193 -8.44 13.89 8.93
CA SER A 193 -7.68 13.27 7.85
C SER A 193 -6.80 12.11 8.33
N ARG A 194 -6.65 11.95 9.65
CA ARG A 194 -5.98 10.79 10.24
C ARG A 194 -6.91 9.58 10.20
N PHE A 195 -6.33 8.40 10.14
CA PHE A 195 -7.11 7.17 10.23
C PHE A 195 -7.87 7.10 11.56
N ILE A 196 -9.01 6.40 11.57
CA ILE A 196 -9.89 6.35 12.75
C ILE A 196 -9.14 5.84 13.99
N ASN A 197 -8.23 4.88 13.82
CA ASN A 197 -7.39 4.34 14.88
C ASN A 197 -6.41 5.37 15.46
N GLU A 198 -5.90 6.29 14.65
CA GLU A 198 -5.04 7.39 15.12
C GLU A 198 -5.83 8.46 15.86
N ARG A 199 -7.06 8.75 15.42
CA ARG A 199 -7.89 9.80 16.02
C ARG A 199 -8.64 9.33 17.27
N SER A 200 -9.11 8.09 17.26
CA SER A 200 -9.87 7.49 18.36
C SER A 200 -9.00 6.65 19.30
N HIS A 201 -7.71 6.48 18.96
CA HIS A 201 -6.77 5.63 19.68
C HIS A 201 -7.28 4.19 19.88
N ALA A 202 -8.20 3.73 19.03
CA ALA A 202 -8.94 2.48 19.16
C ALA A 202 -9.38 1.96 17.78
N ASN A 203 -9.56 0.64 17.65
CA ASN A 203 -9.89 0.02 16.38
C ASN A 203 -11.40 -0.20 16.24
N ILE A 204 -12.02 0.37 15.21
CA ILE A 204 -13.45 0.17 14.94
C ILE A 204 -13.72 -1.27 14.49
N GLN A 205 -14.77 -1.87 15.05
CA GLN A 205 -15.24 -3.22 14.76
C GLN A 205 -16.37 -3.19 13.72
N LYS A 206 -16.72 -4.36 13.17
CA LYS A 206 -17.75 -4.47 12.11
C LYS A 206 -19.14 -4.03 12.58
N ASP A 207 -19.42 -4.14 13.87
CA ASP A 207 -20.68 -3.74 14.52
C ASP A 207 -20.70 -2.26 14.93
N GLY A 208 -19.64 -1.49 14.61
CA GLY A 208 -19.50 -0.08 14.97
C GLY A 208 -18.98 0.17 16.38
N THR A 209 -18.74 -0.87 17.19
CA THR A 209 -18.06 -0.75 18.48
C THR A 209 -16.55 -0.59 18.29
N TYR A 210 -15.82 -0.38 19.39
CA TYR A 210 -14.38 -0.17 19.39
C TYR A 210 -13.66 -1.25 20.20
N SER A 211 -12.44 -1.55 19.73
CA SER A 211 -11.42 -2.31 20.44
C SER A 211 -10.43 -1.33 21.08
N VAL A 212 -10.30 -1.40 22.39
CA VAL A 212 -9.39 -0.61 23.21
C VAL A 212 -8.27 -1.52 23.68
N ILE A 213 -7.03 -1.21 23.28
CA ILE A 213 -5.84 -1.99 23.62
C ILE A 213 -4.88 -1.08 24.38
N PRO A 214 -4.87 -1.12 25.72
CA PRO A 214 -3.90 -0.38 26.51
C PRO A 214 -2.48 -0.86 26.19
N ARG A 215 -1.53 0.08 26.12
CA ARG A 215 -0.14 -0.25 25.83
C ARG A 215 0.50 -0.99 27.00
N MET A 216 1.08 -2.15 26.71
CA MET A 216 1.88 -2.96 27.63
C MET A 216 3.23 -3.24 26.95
N TRP A 217 4.32 -2.74 27.52
CA TRP A 217 5.65 -2.84 26.91
C TRP A 217 6.21 -4.25 27.14
N GLY A 218 6.35 -5.05 26.06
CA GLY A 218 6.75 -6.45 26.19
C GLY A 218 5.76 -7.31 27.01
N GLY A 219 4.52 -6.87 27.13
CA GLY A 219 3.51 -7.49 28.00
C GLY A 219 3.64 -7.19 29.48
N GLU A 220 4.53 -6.28 29.87
CA GLU A 220 4.65 -5.83 31.26
C GLU A 220 3.48 -4.94 31.67
N THR A 221 2.99 -5.17 32.90
CA THR A 221 1.96 -4.35 33.55
C THR A 221 2.06 -4.47 35.07
N THR A 222 1.42 -3.55 35.79
CA THR A 222 1.34 -3.55 37.25
C THR A 222 -0.03 -4.02 37.75
N ALA A 223 -0.10 -4.45 39.02
CA ALA A 223 -1.37 -4.76 39.66
C ALA A 223 -2.36 -3.57 39.68
N SER A 224 -1.85 -2.33 39.72
CA SER A 224 -2.67 -1.12 39.67
C SER A 224 -3.30 -0.92 38.29
N GLU A 225 -2.51 -1.09 37.22
CA GLU A 225 -3.01 -1.03 35.84
C GLU A 225 -4.04 -2.11 35.55
N LEU A 226 -3.80 -3.35 35.99
CA LEU A 226 -4.75 -4.45 35.87
C LEU A 226 -6.07 -4.15 36.58
N ARG A 227 -6.04 -3.54 37.77
CA ARG A 227 -7.25 -3.09 38.47
C ARG A 227 -7.99 -2.03 37.68
N ARG A 228 -7.31 -0.99 37.19
CA ARG A 228 -7.97 0.06 36.36
C ARG A 228 -8.62 -0.52 35.10
N ILE A 229 -7.98 -1.50 34.47
CA ILE A 229 -8.55 -2.22 33.32
C ILE A 229 -9.82 -2.97 33.75
N ALA A 230 -9.76 -3.74 34.84
CA ALA A 230 -10.92 -4.48 35.36
C ALA A 230 -12.07 -3.54 35.76
N ASP A 231 -11.77 -2.46 36.48
CA ASP A 231 -12.73 -1.45 36.93
C ASP A 231 -13.43 -0.80 35.72
N ALA A 232 -12.69 -0.50 34.65
CA ALA A 232 -13.26 0.01 33.40
C ALA A 232 -14.15 -1.04 32.71
N VAL A 233 -13.74 -2.30 32.67
CA VAL A 233 -14.55 -3.39 32.10
C VAL A 233 -15.90 -3.50 32.81
N ASP A 234 -15.89 -3.48 34.15
CA ASP A 234 -17.11 -3.54 34.95
C ASP A 234 -17.96 -2.28 34.78
N LYS A 235 -17.35 -1.09 34.88
CA LYS A 235 -18.08 0.18 34.80
C LYS A 235 -18.78 0.38 33.47
N TYR A 236 -18.13 0.02 32.36
CA TYR A 236 -18.64 0.22 31.01
C TYR A 236 -19.32 -1.04 30.44
N GLN A 237 -19.43 -2.11 31.24
CA GLN A 237 -20.02 -3.40 30.85
C GLN A 237 -19.42 -3.91 29.54
N ILE A 238 -18.08 -3.88 29.44
CA ILE A 238 -17.36 -4.28 28.23
C ILE A 238 -17.50 -5.80 28.06
N PRO A 239 -18.12 -6.29 26.98
CA PRO A 239 -18.58 -7.68 26.89
C PRO A 239 -17.46 -8.69 26.67
N THR A 240 -16.28 -8.26 26.23
CA THR A 240 -15.19 -9.19 25.90
C THR A 240 -13.84 -8.60 26.25
N VAL A 241 -13.08 -9.37 27.02
CA VAL A 241 -11.68 -9.10 27.39
C VAL A 241 -10.86 -10.29 26.95
N LYS A 242 -9.83 -10.07 26.13
CA LYS A 242 -8.95 -11.16 25.67
C LYS A 242 -7.49 -10.75 25.70
N VAL A 243 -6.61 -11.74 25.81
CA VAL A 243 -5.17 -11.55 25.58
C VAL A 243 -4.88 -11.72 24.11
N THR A 244 -4.12 -10.79 23.54
CA THR A 244 -3.70 -10.81 22.13
C THR A 244 -2.39 -11.57 21.95
N GLY A 245 -2.10 -12.03 20.73
CA GLY A 245 -0.80 -12.61 20.39
C GLY A 245 0.38 -11.64 20.57
N GLY A 246 0.11 -10.33 20.68
CA GLY A 246 1.10 -9.30 20.99
C GLY A 246 1.34 -9.08 22.48
N GLN A 247 0.89 -10.00 23.35
CA GLN A 247 1.04 -9.93 24.81
C GLN A 247 0.37 -8.70 25.43
N ARG A 248 -0.84 -8.36 24.95
CA ARG A 248 -1.63 -7.22 25.44
C ARG A 248 -3.05 -7.64 25.77
N ILE A 249 -3.74 -6.85 26.57
CA ILE A 249 -5.17 -7.01 26.84
C ILE A 249 -5.97 -6.18 25.82
N ASP A 250 -6.95 -6.81 25.19
CA ASP A 250 -7.88 -6.19 24.22
C ASP A 250 -9.30 -6.20 24.79
N LEU A 251 -9.88 -5.00 24.87
CA LEU A 251 -11.21 -4.72 25.37
C LEU A 251 -12.15 -4.47 24.18
N LEU A 252 -13.00 -5.44 23.88
CA LEU A 252 -13.86 -5.48 22.70
C LEU A 252 -15.30 -5.14 23.06
N GLY A 253 -15.96 -4.34 22.21
CA GLY A 253 -17.35 -3.95 22.38
C GLY A 253 -17.54 -2.58 23.04
N VAL A 254 -16.49 -1.76 23.12
CA VAL A 254 -16.57 -0.41 23.70
C VAL A 254 -17.42 0.49 22.80
N LYS A 255 -18.45 1.14 23.36
CA LYS A 255 -19.29 2.07 22.61
C LYS A 255 -18.54 3.37 22.31
N LYS A 256 -18.92 4.05 21.23
CA LYS A 256 -18.26 5.27 20.77
C LYS A 256 -18.31 6.39 21.81
N GLU A 257 -19.46 6.55 22.45
CA GLU A 257 -19.74 7.54 23.49
C GLU A 257 -18.93 7.31 24.76
N ASP A 258 -18.59 6.06 25.08
CA ASP A 258 -17.84 5.69 26.27
C ASP A 258 -16.32 5.78 26.06
N LEU A 259 -15.86 5.76 24.81
CA LEU A 259 -14.45 5.59 24.45
C LEU A 259 -13.51 6.58 25.14
N ALA A 260 -13.88 7.86 25.20
CA ALA A 260 -13.06 8.88 25.86
C ALA A 260 -12.96 8.65 27.38
N ASN A 261 -14.04 8.18 28.00
CA ASN A 261 -14.08 7.92 29.44
C ASN A 261 -13.35 6.61 29.79
N VAL A 262 -13.47 5.59 28.95
CA VAL A 262 -12.70 4.34 29.07
C VAL A 262 -11.20 4.64 29.08
N TRP A 263 -10.70 5.44 28.13
CA TRP A 263 -9.27 5.83 28.12
C TRP A 263 -8.87 6.63 29.36
N LYS A 264 -9.72 7.53 29.83
CA LYS A 264 -9.48 8.32 31.03
C LYS A 264 -9.38 7.45 32.29
N ASP A 265 -10.27 6.47 32.43
CA ASP A 265 -10.33 5.59 33.59
C ASP A 265 -9.21 4.55 33.60
N ILE A 266 -8.88 3.98 32.42
CA ILE A 266 -7.73 3.09 32.28
C ILE A 266 -6.43 3.85 32.57
N GLY A 267 -6.32 5.11 32.11
CA GLY A 267 -5.17 5.96 32.39
C GLY A 267 -3.85 5.42 31.82
N MET A 268 -3.92 4.67 30.72
CA MET A 268 -2.78 4.10 30.00
C MET A 268 -2.80 4.60 28.55
N PRO A 269 -1.64 4.78 27.91
CA PRO A 269 -1.58 5.15 26.50
C PRO A 269 -2.06 4.01 25.60
N SER A 270 -2.50 4.34 24.39
CA SER A 270 -2.93 3.33 23.41
C SER A 270 -1.76 2.51 22.85
N GLY A 271 -1.94 1.19 22.79
CA GLY A 271 -1.04 0.24 22.17
C GLY A 271 -1.49 -0.02 20.73
N HIS A 272 -0.76 0.54 19.76
CA HIS A 272 -1.00 0.34 18.33
C HIS A 272 -0.78 -1.12 17.91
#